data_AF-A0A7X6PA91-F1
#
_entry.id   AF-A0A7X6PA91-F1
#
_cell.length_a   1.000
_cell.length_b   1.000
_cell.length_c   1.000
_cell.angle_alpha   90.00
_cell.angle_beta   90.00
_cell.angle_gamma   90.00
#
_symmetry.space_group_name_H-M   'P 1'
#
loop_
_entity.id
_entity.type
_entity.pdbx_description
1 polymer ?
#
loop_
_entity_poly.entity_id
_entity_poly.type
_entity_poly.pdbx_seq_one_letter_code
_entity_poly.pdbx_strand_id
1 'polypeptide(L)'
;MKIQLCWWLVIVFLFIGILNATTESISAELSYNIFQQDFDFFQKTLRESHPNIYANLPEPEFNKQVNLIIEELATETDTLHFIAKLKQFSHLLGDAHTGPFYYQKETLFYPIAVCWLNDSWYINGTMKELADNIGSKIVSINGKDAEEFMSTLMTLCGGENIYWFRECAGDVMRYSSNLNLLDLAVEDNALHLVVEKEGQKKELILKEVENCNWSIVSFSDLTQYKMVNYWGKALTADDIYYLQFNHFSDTKSDNSKDEFSNWKSFLVQTFSTIDSLKLHNLVI
;
A
#
# COMPACT_ATOMS: atom_id res chain seq x y z
N MET A 1 -67.97 2.29 -57.25
CA MET A 1 -67.55 1.27 -56.25
C MET A 1 -66.21 0.70 -56.70
N LYS A 2 -65.18 0.65 -55.83
CA LYS A 2 -63.78 0.17 -56.06
C LYS A 2 -62.65 1.20 -56.27
N ILE A 3 -62.66 2.39 -55.66
CA ILE A 3 -61.44 3.23 -55.57
C ILE A 3 -61.14 3.73 -54.14
N GLN A 4 -62.14 3.82 -53.26
CA GLN A 4 -61.92 4.28 -51.87
C GLN A 4 -61.33 3.22 -50.91
N LEU A 5 -61.22 1.95 -51.33
CA LEU A 5 -60.62 0.89 -50.49
C LEU A 5 -59.09 0.83 -50.55
N CYS A 6 -58.45 1.44 -51.56
CA CYS A 6 -56.99 1.41 -51.71
C CYS A 6 -56.24 2.43 -50.82
N TRP A 7 -56.93 3.46 -50.34
CA TRP A 7 -56.27 4.51 -49.54
C TRP A 7 -56.18 4.18 -48.05
N TRP A 8 -57.00 3.25 -47.55
CA TRP A 8 -56.92 2.79 -46.16
C TRP A 8 -55.87 1.70 -45.94
N LEU A 9 -55.55 0.89 -46.95
CA LEU A 9 -54.51 -0.14 -46.87
C LEU A 9 -53.09 0.42 -46.89
N VAL A 10 -52.84 1.54 -47.59
CA VAL A 10 -51.52 2.19 -47.62
C VAL A 10 -51.22 2.92 -46.30
N ILE A 11 -52.23 3.46 -45.63
CA ILE A 11 -52.07 4.16 -44.34
C ILE A 11 -51.85 3.17 -43.18
N VAL A 12 -52.44 1.98 -43.22
CA VAL A 12 -52.21 0.93 -42.20
C VAL A 12 -50.81 0.32 -42.33
N PHE A 13 -50.26 0.18 -43.54
CA PHE A 13 -48.87 -0.30 -43.72
C PHE A 13 -47.81 0.77 -43.38
N LEU A 14 -48.13 2.07 -43.49
CA LEU A 14 -47.26 3.15 -43.02
C LEU A 14 -47.25 3.31 -41.50
N PHE A 15 -48.30 2.90 -40.79
CA PHE A 15 -48.32 2.92 -39.32
C PHE A 15 -47.68 1.70 -38.65
N ILE A 16 -47.68 0.53 -39.31
CA ILE A 16 -46.96 -0.66 -38.81
C ILE A 16 -45.45 -0.55 -39.06
N GLY A 17 -45.04 0.20 -40.10
CA GLY A 17 -43.63 0.49 -40.38
C GLY A 17 -42.99 1.55 -39.46
N ILE A 18 -43.78 2.36 -38.76
CA ILE A 18 -43.28 3.42 -37.85
C ILE A 18 -43.34 2.99 -36.37
N LEU A 19 -44.14 1.97 -36.01
CA LEU A 19 -44.14 1.43 -34.65
C LEU A 19 -43.05 0.38 -34.37
N ASN A 20 -42.32 -0.08 -35.41
CA ASN A 20 -41.10 -0.90 -35.25
C ASN A 20 -39.80 -0.07 -35.30
N ALA A 21 -39.90 1.26 -35.37
CA ALA A 21 -38.75 2.15 -35.43
C ALA A 21 -38.42 2.84 -34.09
N THR A 22 -39.05 2.44 -32.98
CA THR A 22 -38.81 3.04 -31.66
C THR A 22 -38.87 1.99 -30.55
N THR A 23 -37.89 1.08 -30.56
CA THR A 23 -37.18 0.57 -29.37
C THR A 23 -36.15 -0.45 -29.85
N GLU A 24 -35.23 -0.04 -30.74
CA GLU A 24 -33.85 -0.37 -30.38
C GLU A 24 -33.58 0.54 -29.19
N SER A 25 -33.84 0.02 -27.99
CA SER A 25 -32.99 0.40 -26.88
C SER A 25 -31.59 0.15 -27.40
N ILE A 26 -30.91 1.22 -27.81
CA ILE A 26 -29.47 1.29 -27.68
C ILE A 26 -29.26 1.19 -26.16
N SER A 27 -29.39 -0.01 -25.61
CA SER A 27 -28.42 -0.46 -24.64
C SER A 27 -27.13 -0.46 -25.44
N ALA A 28 -26.51 0.71 -25.53
CA ALA A 28 -25.08 0.74 -25.46
C ALA A 28 -24.77 0.10 -24.10
N GLU A 29 -24.79 -1.23 -24.04
CA GLU A 29 -23.74 -1.91 -23.31
C GLU A 29 -22.49 -1.33 -23.96
N LEU A 30 -21.95 -0.27 -23.35
CA LEU A 30 -20.58 0.12 -23.61
C LEU A 30 -19.82 -1.15 -23.33
N SER A 31 -19.36 -1.83 -24.38
CA SER A 31 -18.42 -2.92 -24.22
C SER A 31 -17.25 -2.31 -23.48
N TYR A 32 -17.08 -2.70 -22.21
CA TYR A 32 -15.97 -2.27 -21.38
C TYR A 32 -14.67 -2.36 -22.18
N ASN A 33 -13.79 -1.36 -22.05
CA ASN A 33 -12.43 -1.51 -22.56
C ASN A 33 -11.69 -2.57 -21.72
N ILE A 34 -10.45 -2.90 -22.12
CA ILE A 34 -9.71 -3.98 -21.45
C ILE A 34 -9.48 -3.71 -19.96
N PHE A 35 -9.21 -2.47 -19.56
CA PHE A 35 -8.98 -2.12 -18.14
C PHE A 35 -10.26 -2.19 -17.31
N GLN A 36 -11.39 -1.76 -17.87
CA GLN A 36 -12.69 -1.91 -17.22
C GLN A 36 -13.05 -3.41 -17.04
N GLN A 37 -12.77 -4.25 -18.04
CA GLN A 37 -12.97 -5.70 -17.95
C GLN A 37 -12.09 -6.33 -16.85
N ASP A 38 -10.81 -5.99 -16.83
CA ASP A 38 -9.86 -6.52 -15.85
C ASP A 38 -10.18 -6.04 -14.42
N PHE A 39 -10.58 -4.77 -14.26
CA PHE A 39 -11.02 -4.26 -12.95
C PHE A 39 -12.32 -4.91 -12.48
N ASP A 40 -13.29 -5.12 -13.37
CA ASP A 40 -14.53 -5.81 -13.05
C ASP A 40 -14.26 -7.27 -12.63
N PHE A 41 -13.36 -7.97 -13.32
CA PHE A 41 -12.90 -9.30 -12.91
C PHE A 41 -12.22 -9.26 -11.54
N PHE A 42 -11.33 -8.29 -11.31
CA PHE A 42 -10.61 -8.12 -10.05
C PHE A 42 -11.57 -7.92 -8.86
N GLN A 43 -12.50 -6.96 -8.95
CA GLN A 43 -13.43 -6.68 -7.85
C GLN A 43 -14.41 -7.84 -7.59
N LYS A 44 -14.85 -8.57 -8.64
CA LYS A 44 -15.66 -9.79 -8.48
C LYS A 44 -14.89 -10.87 -7.75
N THR A 45 -13.64 -11.12 -8.17
CA THR A 45 -12.76 -12.10 -7.54
C THR A 45 -12.56 -11.79 -6.06
N LEU A 46 -12.35 -10.52 -5.72
CA LEU A 46 -12.24 -10.10 -4.32
C LEU A 46 -13.52 -10.42 -3.53
N ARG A 47 -14.73 -10.11 -4.05
CA ARG A 47 -15.99 -10.42 -3.35
C ARG A 47 -16.19 -11.90 -3.12
N GLU A 48 -15.76 -12.73 -4.07
CA GLU A 48 -15.94 -14.19 -4.01
C GLU A 48 -14.95 -14.88 -3.08
N SER A 49 -13.73 -14.36 -2.96
CA SER A 49 -12.62 -15.07 -2.31
C SER A 49 -12.13 -14.44 -1.01
N HIS A 50 -12.34 -13.14 -0.80
CA HIS A 50 -11.79 -12.44 0.35
C HIS A 50 -12.64 -12.69 1.62
N PRO A 51 -12.06 -13.18 2.72
CA PRO A 51 -12.81 -13.67 3.89
C PRO A 51 -13.60 -12.58 4.63
N ASN A 52 -13.18 -11.32 4.54
CA ASN A 52 -13.85 -10.21 5.21
C ASN A 52 -13.70 -8.87 4.46
N ILE A 53 -14.10 -8.83 3.20
CA ILE A 53 -13.84 -7.69 2.28
C ILE A 53 -14.44 -6.36 2.73
N TYR A 54 -15.53 -6.41 3.51
CA TYR A 54 -16.25 -5.21 3.95
C TYR A 54 -15.86 -4.71 5.34
N ALA A 55 -14.78 -5.24 5.93
CA ALA A 55 -14.35 -4.88 7.28
C ALA A 55 -14.03 -3.38 7.43
N ASN A 56 -13.25 -2.85 6.49
CA ASN A 56 -12.81 -1.45 6.48
C ASN A 56 -13.49 -0.61 5.37
N LEU A 57 -14.11 -1.27 4.39
CA LEU A 57 -14.83 -0.64 3.29
C LEU A 57 -16.26 -1.22 3.18
N PRO A 58 -17.26 -0.65 3.89
CA PRO A 58 -18.62 -1.17 3.87
C PRO A 58 -19.19 -1.30 2.46
N GLU A 59 -20.01 -2.33 2.21
CA GLU A 59 -20.51 -2.67 0.87
C GLU A 59 -21.08 -1.50 0.04
N PRO A 60 -21.88 -0.57 0.60
CA PRO A 60 -22.34 0.60 -0.16
C PRO A 60 -21.19 1.49 -0.65
N GLU A 61 -20.16 1.70 0.19
CA GLU A 61 -18.99 2.50 -0.19
C GLU A 61 -18.08 1.70 -1.14
N PHE A 62 -17.92 0.40 -0.94
CA PHE A 62 -17.24 -0.48 -1.89
C PHE A 62 -17.86 -0.36 -3.29
N ASN A 63 -19.19 -0.49 -3.40
CA ASN A 63 -19.91 -0.39 -4.67
C ASN A 63 -19.74 0.98 -5.31
N LYS A 64 -19.76 2.04 -4.50
CA LYS A 64 -19.51 3.41 -4.96
C LYS A 64 -18.10 3.56 -5.52
N GLN A 65 -17.08 3.05 -4.83
CA GLN A 65 -15.69 3.08 -5.30
C GLN A 65 -15.50 2.25 -6.58
N VAL A 66 -16.14 1.08 -6.69
CA VAL A 66 -16.13 0.28 -7.93
C VAL A 66 -16.69 1.06 -9.10
N ASN A 67 -17.84 1.72 -8.93
CA ASN A 67 -18.46 2.49 -10.01
C ASN A 67 -17.58 3.68 -10.43
N LEU A 68 -17.02 4.41 -9.47
CA LEU A 68 -16.10 5.52 -9.75
C LEU A 68 -14.88 5.06 -10.55
N ILE A 69 -14.25 3.96 -10.15
CA ILE A 69 -13.07 3.44 -10.87
C ILE A 69 -13.46 2.93 -12.27
N ILE A 70 -14.59 2.24 -12.42
CA ILE A 70 -15.07 1.81 -13.75
C ILE A 70 -15.30 3.02 -14.67
N GLU A 71 -15.85 4.11 -14.15
CA GLU A 71 -16.05 5.36 -14.91
C GLU A 71 -14.71 6.01 -15.29
N GLU A 72 -13.77 6.11 -14.35
CA GLU A 72 -12.42 6.64 -14.61
C GLU A 72 -11.67 5.82 -15.66
N LEU A 73 -11.77 4.49 -15.58
CA LEU A 73 -11.09 3.58 -16.50
C LEU A 73 -11.67 3.61 -17.92
N ALA A 74 -12.85 4.22 -18.16
CA ALA A 74 -13.47 4.27 -19.49
C ALA A 74 -12.59 4.95 -20.54
N THR A 75 -11.77 5.91 -20.12
CA THR A 75 -10.83 6.65 -20.98
C THR A 75 -9.36 6.28 -20.74
N GLU A 76 -9.09 5.33 -19.85
CA GLU A 76 -7.73 4.92 -19.52
C GLU A 76 -7.06 4.18 -20.68
N THR A 77 -5.80 4.51 -20.93
CA THR A 77 -4.96 3.88 -21.96
C THR A 77 -3.58 3.49 -21.44
N ASP A 78 -3.19 3.96 -20.25
CA ASP A 78 -1.92 3.66 -19.61
C ASP A 78 -2.04 2.50 -18.62
N THR A 79 -1.22 1.48 -18.83
CA THR A 79 -1.13 0.31 -17.94
C THR A 79 -0.59 0.69 -16.55
N LEU A 80 0.29 1.69 -16.44
CA LEU A 80 0.82 2.14 -15.15
C LEU A 80 -0.27 2.78 -14.32
N HIS A 81 -1.07 3.68 -14.90
CA HIS A 81 -2.22 4.27 -14.21
C HIS A 81 -3.24 3.20 -13.83
N PHE A 82 -3.49 2.21 -14.69
CA PHE A 82 -4.35 1.07 -14.34
C PHE A 82 -3.83 0.27 -13.12
N ILE A 83 -2.54 -0.05 -13.08
CA ILE A 83 -1.93 -0.74 -11.92
C ILE A 83 -2.06 0.11 -10.66
N ALA A 84 -1.86 1.43 -10.77
CA ALA A 84 -2.05 2.35 -9.65
C ALA A 84 -3.49 2.25 -9.12
N LYS A 85 -4.50 2.24 -10.00
CA LYS A 85 -5.91 2.10 -9.61
C LYS A 85 -6.21 0.80 -8.88
N LEU A 86 -5.65 -0.33 -9.31
CA LEU A 86 -5.79 -1.60 -8.61
C LEU A 86 -5.19 -1.55 -7.20
N LYS A 87 -3.99 -0.96 -7.04
CA LYS A 87 -3.34 -0.78 -5.74
C LYS A 87 -4.14 0.17 -4.84
N GLN A 88 -4.60 1.29 -5.38
CA GLN A 88 -5.42 2.29 -4.67
C GLN A 88 -6.75 1.70 -4.19
N PHE A 89 -7.41 0.88 -5.00
CA PHE A 89 -8.62 0.19 -4.56
C PHE A 89 -8.32 -0.81 -3.43
N SER A 90 -7.22 -1.56 -3.55
CA SER A 90 -6.80 -2.53 -2.53
C SER A 90 -6.42 -1.86 -1.21
N HIS A 91 -5.78 -0.69 -1.27
CA HIS A 91 -5.45 0.14 -0.11
C HIS A 91 -6.71 0.46 0.74
N LEU A 92 -7.84 0.74 0.10
CA LEU A 92 -9.11 1.05 0.80
C LEU A 92 -9.65 -0.15 1.60
N LEU A 93 -9.24 -1.38 1.29
CA LEU A 93 -9.67 -2.58 2.00
C LEU A 93 -8.99 -2.71 3.37
N GLY A 94 -7.89 -1.99 3.60
CA GLY A 94 -7.18 -2.00 4.89
C GLY A 94 -6.64 -3.38 5.26
N ASP A 95 -6.10 -4.12 4.28
CA ASP A 95 -5.52 -5.46 4.45
C ASP A 95 -4.15 -5.51 3.76
N ALA A 96 -3.08 -5.85 4.49
CA ALA A 96 -1.73 -5.91 3.94
C ALA A 96 -1.51 -7.08 2.97
N HIS A 97 -2.41 -8.06 2.97
CA HIS A 97 -2.28 -9.31 2.22
C HIS A 97 -3.19 -9.36 0.98
N THR A 98 -3.90 -8.27 0.71
CA THR A 98 -4.84 -8.15 -0.40
C THR A 98 -4.38 -7.10 -1.40
N GLY A 99 -4.23 -7.50 -2.66
CA GLY A 99 -3.97 -6.59 -3.76
C GLY A 99 -3.26 -7.24 -4.94
N PRO A 100 -3.06 -6.49 -6.04
CA PRO A 100 -2.34 -6.99 -7.19
C PRO A 100 -0.86 -7.21 -6.86
N PHE A 101 -0.36 -8.40 -7.14
CA PHE A 101 1.07 -8.66 -7.11
C PHE A 101 1.69 -8.23 -8.44
N TYR A 102 2.17 -6.98 -8.51
CA TYR A 102 2.88 -6.50 -9.69
C TYR A 102 4.39 -6.74 -9.51
N TYR A 103 4.91 -7.77 -10.18
CA TYR A 103 6.35 -8.04 -10.20
C TYR A 103 7.00 -7.35 -11.39
N GLN A 104 7.57 -6.17 -11.16
CA GLN A 104 8.57 -5.61 -12.04
C GLN A 104 9.93 -5.80 -11.37
N LYS A 105 10.89 -6.38 -12.10
CA LYS A 105 12.25 -6.55 -11.58
C LYS A 105 12.91 -5.17 -11.48
N GLU A 106 12.89 -4.62 -10.28
CA GLU A 106 13.53 -3.35 -9.96
C GLU A 106 15.02 -3.59 -9.80
N THR A 107 15.83 -3.07 -10.72
CA THR A 107 17.30 -3.15 -10.64
C THR A 107 17.92 -1.86 -10.15
N LEU A 108 17.16 -0.76 -10.11
CA LEU A 108 17.60 0.57 -9.75
C LEU A 108 16.73 1.09 -8.60
N PHE A 109 17.32 1.85 -7.68
CA PHE A 109 16.61 2.49 -6.57
C PHE A 109 17.29 3.79 -6.12
N TYR A 110 16.53 4.71 -5.54
CA TYR A 110 17.06 5.86 -4.83
C TYR A 110 17.71 5.40 -3.50
N PRO A 111 18.98 5.75 -3.22
CA PRO A 111 19.71 5.30 -2.03
C PRO A 111 19.29 6.08 -0.78
N ILE A 112 18.03 5.91 -0.38
CA ILE A 112 17.40 6.53 0.78
C ILE A 112 16.53 5.51 1.51
N ALA A 113 16.52 5.59 2.82
CA ALA A 113 15.52 4.99 3.70
C ALA A 113 14.97 6.11 4.56
N VAL A 114 13.67 6.05 4.82
CA VAL A 114 12.96 7.06 5.62
C VAL A 114 12.17 6.40 6.73
N CYS A 115 11.93 7.15 7.80
CA CYS A 115 10.96 6.80 8.81
C CYS A 115 10.04 7.98 9.13
N TRP A 116 8.86 7.67 9.63
CA TRP A 116 7.94 8.67 10.14
C TRP A 116 8.07 8.75 11.67
N LEU A 117 8.35 9.94 12.19
CA LEU A 117 8.55 10.19 13.62
C LEU A 117 8.05 11.60 13.96
N ASN A 118 7.32 11.76 15.08
CA ASN A 118 6.87 13.06 15.58
C ASN A 118 6.23 13.96 14.50
N ASP A 119 5.27 13.43 13.75
CA ASP A 119 4.55 14.16 12.71
C ASP A 119 5.41 14.65 11.53
N SER A 120 6.51 13.96 11.23
CA SER A 120 7.37 14.29 10.10
C SER A 120 8.15 13.08 9.57
N TRP A 121 8.57 13.17 8.31
CA TRP A 121 9.46 12.20 7.67
C TRP A 121 10.92 12.55 7.90
N TYR A 122 11.73 11.56 8.20
CA TYR A 122 13.16 11.71 8.45
C TYR A 122 13.95 10.69 7.64
N ILE A 123 15.16 11.08 7.20
CA ILE A 123 16.12 10.14 6.61
C ILE A 123 16.69 9.26 7.74
N ASN A 124 16.43 7.96 7.72
CA ASN A 124 17.02 7.00 8.65
C ASN A 124 18.08 6.09 8.00
N GLY A 125 18.28 6.20 6.69
CA GLY A 125 19.38 5.55 6.00
C GLY A 125 19.64 6.15 4.62
N THR A 126 20.88 6.04 4.16
CA THR A 126 21.30 6.46 2.81
C THR A 126 22.66 5.85 2.48
N MET A 127 23.25 6.17 1.33
CA MET A 127 24.61 5.76 1.01
C MET A 127 25.63 6.45 1.94
N LYS A 128 26.75 5.76 2.22
CA LYS A 128 27.78 6.18 3.19
C LYS A 128 28.32 7.58 2.93
N GLU A 129 28.43 7.98 1.66
CA GLU A 129 28.87 9.30 1.21
C GLU A 129 27.90 10.42 1.64
N LEU A 130 26.66 10.06 1.97
CA LEU A 130 25.60 10.95 2.42
C LEU A 130 25.20 10.73 3.88
N ALA A 131 25.97 9.96 4.66
CA ALA A 131 25.63 9.59 6.03
C ALA A 131 25.31 10.78 6.94
N ASP A 132 25.92 11.95 6.70
CA ASP A 132 25.66 13.20 7.45
C ASP A 132 24.20 13.68 7.33
N ASN A 133 23.45 13.21 6.33
CA ASN A 133 22.03 13.52 6.12
C ASN A 133 21.10 12.67 6.99
N ILE A 134 21.58 11.59 7.62
CA ILE A 134 20.77 10.80 8.53
C ILE A 134 20.29 11.67 9.70
N GLY A 135 19.01 11.54 10.05
CA GLY A 135 18.31 12.37 11.03
C GLY A 135 17.81 13.71 10.50
N SER A 136 18.00 14.02 9.21
CA SER A 136 17.41 15.24 8.61
C SER A 136 15.92 15.02 8.38
N LYS A 137 15.10 16.03 8.73
CA LYS A 137 13.68 16.10 8.38
C LYS A 137 13.56 16.34 6.88
N ILE A 138 12.67 15.62 6.22
CA ILE A 138 12.33 15.86 4.82
C ILE A 138 11.22 16.91 4.78
N VAL A 139 11.48 18.02 4.09
CA VAL A 139 10.56 19.16 3.97
C VAL A 139 9.77 19.06 2.68
N SER A 140 10.43 18.72 1.58
CA SER A 140 9.77 18.53 0.29
C SER A 140 10.44 17.45 -0.54
N ILE A 141 9.66 16.82 -1.41
CA ILE A 141 10.09 15.79 -2.35
C ILE A 141 9.58 16.18 -3.74
N ASN A 142 10.47 16.28 -4.72
CA ASN A 142 10.17 16.69 -6.10
C ASN A 142 9.31 17.98 -6.16
N GLY A 143 9.63 18.94 -5.30
CA GLY A 143 8.93 20.23 -5.21
C GLY A 143 7.56 20.21 -4.51
N LYS A 144 7.10 19.07 -4.01
CA LYS A 144 5.86 18.91 -3.22
C LYS A 144 6.17 18.83 -1.74
N ASP A 145 5.24 19.26 -0.88
CA ASP A 145 5.35 19.04 0.56
C ASP A 145 5.55 17.54 0.88
N ALA A 146 6.42 17.23 1.83
CA ALA A 146 6.78 15.84 2.12
C ALA A 146 5.58 15.01 2.60
N GLU A 147 4.67 15.57 3.42
CA GLU A 147 3.50 14.81 3.88
C GLU A 147 2.48 14.63 2.76
N GLU A 148 2.27 15.63 1.91
CA GLU A 148 1.41 15.50 0.72
C GLU A 148 1.93 14.41 -0.23
N PHE A 149 3.23 14.45 -0.52
CA PHE A 149 3.89 13.48 -1.39
C PHE A 149 3.74 12.06 -0.83
N MET A 150 4.11 11.87 0.44
CA MET A 150 4.06 10.56 1.09
C MET A 150 2.62 10.07 1.28
N SER A 151 1.66 10.96 1.52
CA SER A 151 0.23 10.60 1.60
C SER A 151 -0.31 10.10 0.28
N THR A 152 0.09 10.72 -0.83
CA THR A 152 -0.27 10.23 -2.18
C THR A 152 0.35 8.85 -2.40
N LEU A 153 1.61 8.68 -2.03
CA LEU A 153 2.34 7.43 -2.21
C LEU A 153 1.79 6.28 -1.35
N MET A 154 1.32 6.57 -0.13
CA MET A 154 0.66 5.60 0.76
C MET A 154 -0.54 4.92 0.10
N THR A 155 -1.18 5.55 -0.89
CA THR A 155 -2.30 4.94 -1.63
C THR A 155 -1.89 3.72 -2.46
N LEU A 156 -0.59 3.48 -2.66
CA LEU A 156 -0.07 2.26 -3.29
C LEU A 156 0.19 1.13 -2.29
N CYS A 157 0.03 1.37 -0.99
CA CYS A 157 0.40 0.45 0.08
C CYS A 157 -0.81 -0.34 0.60
N GLY A 158 -0.65 -1.64 0.80
CA GLY A 158 -1.55 -2.44 1.64
C GLY A 158 -1.18 -2.31 3.12
N GLY A 159 -2.14 -2.52 4.02
CA GLY A 159 -1.92 -2.33 5.45
C GLY A 159 -3.18 -2.25 6.29
N GLU A 160 -3.06 -2.64 7.56
CA GLU A 160 -4.18 -2.66 8.50
C GLU A 160 -4.38 -1.33 9.23
N ASN A 161 -3.39 -0.42 9.17
CA ASN A 161 -3.44 0.88 9.83
C ASN A 161 -2.44 1.88 9.22
N ILE A 162 -2.58 3.15 9.64
CA ILE A 162 -1.76 4.26 9.15
C ILE A 162 -0.25 4.09 9.41
N TYR A 163 0.15 3.42 10.49
CA TYR A 163 1.57 3.23 10.79
C TYR A 163 2.20 2.22 9.82
N TRP A 164 1.47 1.16 9.47
CA TRP A 164 1.92 0.23 8.45
C TRP A 164 1.96 0.87 7.06
N PHE A 165 0.96 1.69 6.69
CA PHE A 165 1.03 2.46 5.44
C PHE A 165 2.26 3.36 5.38
N ARG A 166 2.61 4.00 6.48
CA ARG A 166 3.81 4.85 6.56
C ARG A 166 5.10 4.06 6.42
N GLU A 167 5.19 2.90 7.07
CA GLU A 167 6.34 2.00 6.91
C GLU A 167 6.49 1.56 5.46
N CYS A 168 5.41 1.08 4.84
CA CYS A 168 5.42 0.66 3.43
C CYS A 168 5.77 1.80 2.47
N ALA A 169 5.26 3.01 2.70
CA ALA A 169 5.52 4.16 1.82
C ALA A 169 7.02 4.49 1.74
N GLY A 170 7.78 4.26 2.81
CA GLY A 170 9.23 4.44 2.81
C GLY A 170 9.93 3.56 1.78
N ASP A 171 9.50 2.30 1.64
CA ASP A 171 10.04 1.39 0.63
C ASP A 171 9.50 1.70 -0.77
N VAL A 172 8.20 2.00 -0.90
CA VAL A 172 7.59 2.36 -2.19
C VAL A 172 8.29 3.57 -2.81
N MET A 173 8.70 4.57 -2.01
CA MET A 173 9.33 5.81 -2.47
C MET A 173 10.68 5.58 -3.16
N ARG A 174 11.37 4.50 -2.79
CA ARG A 174 12.74 4.22 -3.25
C ARG A 174 12.81 3.85 -4.73
N TYR A 175 11.68 3.59 -5.35
CA TYR A 175 11.60 3.03 -6.68
C TYR A 175 10.86 4.00 -7.59
N SER A 176 11.52 4.48 -8.65
CA SER A 176 10.93 5.44 -9.60
C SER A 176 9.70 4.88 -10.31
N SER A 177 9.66 3.56 -10.54
CA SER A 177 8.49 2.83 -11.04
C SER A 177 7.20 3.20 -10.27
N ASN A 178 7.25 3.23 -8.94
CA ASN A 178 6.11 3.54 -8.09
C ASN A 178 5.79 5.04 -8.12
N LEU A 179 6.79 5.90 -8.27
CA LEU A 179 6.55 7.32 -8.46
C LEU A 179 5.87 7.58 -9.81
N ASN A 180 6.26 6.87 -10.86
CA ASN A 180 5.63 6.94 -12.18
C ASN A 180 4.17 6.48 -12.16
N LEU A 181 3.80 5.50 -11.33
CA LEU A 181 2.40 5.06 -11.17
C LEU A 181 1.46 6.21 -10.74
N LEU A 182 1.98 7.26 -10.09
CA LEU A 182 1.22 8.37 -9.52
C LEU A 182 1.64 9.73 -10.09
N ASP A 183 2.40 9.76 -11.18
CA ASP A 183 2.95 10.99 -11.78
C ASP A 183 3.75 11.86 -10.78
N LEU A 184 4.43 11.20 -9.83
CA LEU A 184 5.27 11.83 -8.80
C LEU A 184 6.75 11.92 -9.20
N ALA A 185 7.15 11.21 -10.26
CA ALA A 185 8.51 11.26 -10.79
C ALA A 185 8.75 12.58 -11.55
N VAL A 186 10.03 12.96 -11.68
CA VAL A 186 10.45 14.14 -12.46
C VAL A 186 11.33 13.73 -13.64
N GLU A 187 11.42 14.60 -14.65
CA GLU A 187 12.02 14.29 -15.96
C GLU A 187 13.50 13.85 -15.90
N ASP A 188 14.27 14.32 -14.91
CA ASP A 188 15.70 14.00 -14.79
C ASP A 188 15.97 12.66 -14.08
N ASN A 189 14.92 11.92 -13.74
CA ASN A 189 14.94 10.64 -13.01
C ASN A 189 15.68 10.71 -11.67
N ALA A 190 15.78 11.88 -11.05
CA ALA A 190 16.34 12.05 -9.71
C ALA A 190 15.24 12.30 -8.67
N LEU A 191 15.53 12.00 -7.42
CA LEU A 191 14.72 12.39 -6.27
C LEU A 191 15.28 13.69 -5.68
N HIS A 192 14.53 14.77 -5.84
CA HIS A 192 14.91 16.10 -5.35
C HIS A 192 14.30 16.34 -3.98
N LEU A 193 15.15 16.47 -2.97
CA LEU A 193 14.75 16.63 -1.59
C LEU A 193 15.19 18.00 -1.08
N VAL A 194 14.31 18.65 -0.32
CA VAL A 194 14.73 19.70 0.62
C VAL A 194 14.69 19.08 1.99
N VAL A 195 15.83 19.09 2.68
CA VAL A 195 15.96 18.51 4.03
C VAL A 195 16.38 19.57 5.04
N GLU A 196 15.96 19.39 6.28
CA GLU A 196 16.27 20.28 7.39
C GLU A 196 16.96 19.51 8.53
N LYS A 197 18.10 20.01 8.99
CA LYS A 197 18.82 19.49 10.15
C LYS A 197 19.39 20.66 10.95
N GLU A 198 19.15 20.67 12.26
CA GLU A 198 19.60 21.74 13.17
C GLU A 198 19.16 23.15 12.72
N GLY A 199 17.94 23.25 12.17
CA GLY A 199 17.36 24.50 11.67
C GLY A 199 17.92 24.99 10.32
N GLN A 200 18.85 24.24 9.72
CA GLN A 200 19.41 24.55 8.41
C GLN A 200 18.78 23.69 7.33
N LYS A 201 18.26 24.35 6.28
CA LYS A 201 17.74 23.68 5.10
C LYS A 201 18.83 23.52 4.04
N LYS A 202 18.81 22.40 3.33
CA LYS A 202 19.65 22.16 2.16
C LYS A 202 18.93 21.30 1.14
N GLU A 203 19.35 21.43 -0.10
CA GLU A 203 18.91 20.56 -1.19
C GLU A 203 19.76 19.29 -1.23
N LEU A 204 19.12 18.17 -1.52
CA LEU A 204 19.74 16.88 -1.73
C LEU A 204 19.13 16.24 -2.98
N ILE A 205 19.97 15.90 -3.94
CA ILE A 205 19.54 15.27 -5.19
C ILE A 205 20.07 13.84 -5.20
N LEU A 206 19.17 12.87 -5.24
CA LEU A 206 19.52 11.45 -5.27
C LEU A 206 19.25 10.87 -6.65
N LYS A 207 20.27 10.27 -7.25
CA LYS A 207 20.11 9.48 -8.47
C LYS A 207 19.86 8.02 -8.13
N GLU A 208 19.21 7.31 -9.03
CA GLU A 208 19.06 5.88 -8.90
C GLU A 208 20.42 5.16 -9.00
N VAL A 209 20.55 4.07 -8.25
CA VAL A 209 21.74 3.22 -8.22
C VAL A 209 21.32 1.75 -8.27
N GLU A 210 22.20 0.88 -8.80
CA GLU A 210 22.00 -0.57 -8.74
C GLU A 210 22.35 -1.15 -7.36
N ASN A 211 23.32 -0.52 -6.69
CA ASN A 211 23.79 -0.89 -5.37
C ASN A 211 24.49 0.30 -4.72
N CYS A 212 24.51 0.37 -3.38
CA CYS A 212 25.31 1.33 -2.64
C CYS A 212 25.79 0.76 -1.31
N ASN A 213 26.84 1.37 -0.75
CA ASN A 213 27.28 1.07 0.60
C ASN A 213 26.36 1.79 1.59
N TRP A 214 25.41 1.06 2.17
CA TRP A 214 24.43 1.64 3.08
C TRP A 214 25.04 2.09 4.40
N SER A 215 24.58 3.26 4.86
CA SER A 215 24.66 3.74 6.23
C SER A 215 23.23 3.91 6.74
N ILE A 216 22.87 3.16 7.77
CA ILE A 216 21.51 3.14 8.34
C ILE A 216 21.63 3.40 9.84
N VAL A 217 20.65 4.08 10.43
CA VAL A 217 20.52 4.19 11.89
C VAL A 217 20.53 2.78 12.47
N SER A 218 21.54 2.47 13.27
CA SER A 218 21.68 1.17 13.91
C SER A 218 21.15 1.21 15.33
N PHE A 219 20.32 0.25 15.70
CA PHE A 219 19.99 -0.01 17.10
C PHE A 219 21.20 -0.63 17.81
N SER A 220 21.53 -0.12 19.00
CA SER A 220 22.65 -0.62 19.82
C SER A 220 22.17 -1.25 21.13
N ASP A 221 23.11 -1.94 21.76
CA ASP A 221 22.99 -2.46 23.13
C ASP A 221 21.76 -3.35 23.34
N LEU A 222 20.85 -2.91 24.22
CA LEU A 222 19.62 -3.63 24.57
C LEU A 222 18.67 -3.74 23.37
N THR A 223 18.58 -2.70 22.56
CA THR A 223 17.64 -2.61 21.43
C THR A 223 18.19 -3.21 20.13
N GLN A 224 19.45 -3.63 20.13
CA GLN A 224 20.06 -4.25 18.95
C GLN A 224 19.23 -5.47 18.51
N TYR A 225 18.85 -5.49 17.23
CA TYR A 225 18.16 -6.63 16.63
C TYR A 225 18.96 -7.92 16.81
N LYS A 226 18.36 -8.91 17.46
CA LYS A 226 18.94 -10.25 17.58
C LYS A 226 18.26 -11.17 16.58
N MET A 227 19.04 -11.92 15.80
CA MET A 227 18.53 -12.90 14.84
C MET A 227 18.00 -14.18 15.53
N VAL A 228 17.07 -14.03 16.46
CA VAL A 228 16.35 -15.08 17.17
C VAL A 228 14.86 -14.71 17.20
N ASN A 229 13.97 -15.70 17.33
CA ASN A 229 12.53 -15.44 17.32
C ASN A 229 12.10 -14.44 18.40
N TYR A 230 12.64 -14.61 19.60
CA TYR A 230 12.36 -13.78 20.77
C TYR A 230 13.48 -13.91 21.80
N TRP A 231 13.70 -12.86 22.58
CA TRP A 231 14.52 -12.90 23.79
C TRP A 231 14.08 -11.81 24.76
N GLY A 232 14.54 -11.88 26.00
CA GLY A 232 14.24 -10.84 26.98
C GLY A 232 15.30 -10.73 28.06
N LYS A 233 15.26 -9.62 28.80
CA LYS A 233 16.18 -9.32 29.89
C LYS A 233 15.49 -8.49 30.97
N ALA A 234 15.62 -8.94 32.21
CA ALA A 234 15.26 -8.15 33.37
C ALA A 234 16.26 -7.00 33.59
N LEU A 235 15.74 -5.79 33.75
CA LEU A 235 16.45 -4.56 34.09
C LEU A 235 15.94 -4.11 35.45
N THR A 236 16.40 -4.80 36.50
CA THR A 236 15.87 -4.63 37.87
C THR A 236 16.06 -3.23 38.43
N ALA A 237 17.13 -2.52 38.04
CA ALA A 237 17.37 -1.13 38.45
C ALA A 237 16.31 -0.17 37.91
N ASP A 238 15.70 -0.51 36.78
CA ASP A 238 14.73 0.33 36.06
C ASP A 238 13.29 -0.18 36.22
N ASP A 239 13.06 -1.23 37.03
CA ASP A 239 11.74 -1.86 37.22
C ASP A 239 11.11 -2.35 35.89
N ILE A 240 11.95 -2.80 34.95
CA ILE A 240 11.55 -3.19 33.59
C ILE A 240 11.96 -4.64 33.29
N TYR A 241 11.10 -5.37 32.61
CA TYR A 241 11.49 -6.51 31.77
C TYR A 241 11.41 -6.08 30.30
N TYR A 242 12.53 -6.16 29.59
CA TYR A 242 12.59 -5.92 28.15
C TYR A 242 12.41 -7.22 27.40
N LEU A 243 11.58 -7.24 26.35
CA LEU A 243 11.32 -8.38 25.50
C LEU A 243 11.41 -7.95 24.04
N GLN A 244 12.35 -8.49 23.28
CA GLN A 244 12.34 -8.31 21.83
C GLN A 244 11.64 -9.50 21.19
N PHE A 245 10.54 -9.24 20.49
CA PHE A 245 9.82 -10.22 19.68
C PHE A 245 10.06 -9.92 18.20
N ASN A 246 10.74 -10.83 17.49
CA ASN A 246 11.14 -10.61 16.09
C ASN A 246 10.28 -11.39 15.10
N HIS A 247 10.04 -12.67 15.37
CA HIS A 247 9.27 -13.51 14.46
C HIS A 247 8.66 -14.72 15.18
N PHE A 248 7.50 -15.15 14.69
CA PHE A 248 6.83 -16.36 15.14
C PHE A 248 7.08 -17.53 14.18
N SER A 249 8.23 -18.20 14.29
CA SER A 249 8.58 -19.34 13.40
C SER A 249 8.43 -20.72 14.03
N ASP A 250 7.85 -20.82 15.23
CA ASP A 250 7.58 -22.08 15.94
C ASP A 250 6.45 -22.87 15.24
N THR A 251 6.65 -23.26 13.99
CA THR A 251 5.65 -23.97 13.17
C THR A 251 5.61 -25.47 13.47
N LYS A 252 6.71 -26.04 13.99
CA LYS A 252 6.81 -27.41 14.49
C LYS A 252 7.82 -27.43 15.62
N SER A 253 7.39 -27.74 16.83
CA SER A 253 8.33 -28.27 17.82
C SER A 253 8.83 -29.64 17.32
N ASP A 254 9.97 -30.10 17.82
CA ASP A 254 10.43 -31.49 17.60
C ASP A 254 9.41 -32.53 18.14
N ASN A 255 8.30 -32.08 18.74
CA ASN A 255 7.25 -32.89 19.31
C ASN A 255 5.87 -32.40 18.83
N SER A 256 5.38 -32.94 17.71
CA SER A 256 4.15 -32.55 17.00
C SER A 256 2.82 -32.52 17.80
N LYS A 257 2.87 -32.82 19.09
CA LYS A 257 1.71 -32.79 20.01
C LYS A 257 1.59 -31.48 20.79
N ASP A 258 2.58 -30.60 20.73
CA ASP A 258 2.56 -29.32 21.46
C ASP A 258 2.97 -28.17 20.54
N GLU A 259 1.99 -27.62 19.82
CA GLU A 259 2.16 -26.45 18.98
C GLU A 259 2.69 -25.27 19.81
N PHE A 260 3.64 -24.50 19.26
CA PHE A 260 4.23 -23.32 19.91
C PHE A 260 4.91 -23.61 21.25
N SER A 261 5.42 -24.82 21.48
CA SER A 261 6.03 -25.21 22.77
C SER A 261 7.15 -24.27 23.22
N ASN A 262 7.99 -23.82 22.29
CA ASN A 262 9.11 -22.92 22.60
C ASN A 262 8.59 -21.55 23.04
N TRP A 263 7.66 -20.96 22.28
CA TRP A 263 7.02 -19.70 22.64
C TRP A 263 6.34 -19.75 24.01
N LYS A 264 5.54 -20.80 24.25
CA LYS A 264 4.87 -21.00 25.55
C LYS A 264 5.88 -21.11 26.68
N SER A 265 6.94 -21.91 26.49
CA SER A 265 8.00 -22.07 27.48
C SER A 265 8.71 -20.75 27.77
N PHE A 266 9.01 -19.96 26.73
CA PHE A 266 9.62 -18.64 26.85
C PHE A 266 8.73 -17.66 27.63
N LEU A 267 7.42 -17.62 27.33
CA LEU A 267 6.48 -16.77 28.07
C LEU A 267 6.38 -17.18 29.54
N VAL A 268 6.27 -18.48 29.83
CA VAL A 268 6.24 -18.99 31.21
C VAL A 268 7.49 -18.55 31.97
N GLN A 269 8.67 -18.69 31.35
CA GLN A 269 9.93 -18.28 31.97
C GLN A 269 10.04 -16.76 32.15
N THR A 270 9.57 -16.00 31.17
CA THR A 270 9.52 -14.52 31.20
C THR A 270 8.65 -14.03 32.35
N PHE A 271 7.38 -14.47 32.42
CA PHE A 271 6.47 -14.04 33.48
C PHE A 271 6.88 -14.54 34.86
N SER A 272 7.44 -15.75 34.96
CA SER A 272 8.04 -16.23 36.23
C SER A 272 9.19 -15.32 36.69
N THR A 273 9.99 -14.81 35.75
CA THR A 273 11.08 -13.87 36.05
C THR A 273 10.53 -12.52 36.49
N ILE A 274 9.52 -11.98 35.80
CA ILE A 274 8.83 -10.74 36.16
C ILE A 274 8.26 -10.82 37.58
N ASP A 275 7.53 -11.89 37.90
CA ASP A 275 6.89 -12.09 39.22
C ASP A 275 7.92 -12.23 40.34
N SER A 276 8.96 -13.05 40.13
CA SER A 276 9.99 -13.31 41.15
C SER A 276 10.82 -12.06 41.47
N LEU A 277 11.08 -11.22 40.47
CA LEU A 277 11.81 -9.97 40.61
C LEU A 277 10.92 -8.77 40.95
N LYS A 278 9.58 -8.96 40.96
CA LYS A 278 8.58 -7.92 41.20
C LYS A 278 8.73 -6.73 40.25
N LEU A 279 8.93 -7.02 38.96
CA LEU A 279 9.01 -5.98 37.92
C LEU A 279 7.59 -5.53 37.53
N HIS A 280 7.36 -4.23 37.40
CA HIS A 280 6.03 -3.69 37.09
C HIS A 280 5.86 -3.27 35.63
N ASN A 281 6.95 -3.12 34.89
CA ASN A 281 6.92 -2.64 33.51
C ASN A 281 7.41 -3.72 32.54
N LEU A 282 6.63 -4.00 31.51
CA LEU A 282 7.03 -4.83 30.38
C LEU A 282 7.19 -3.90 29.16
N VAL A 283 8.39 -3.89 28.59
CA VAL A 283 8.70 -3.16 27.35
C VAL A 283 8.94 -4.19 26.26
N ILE A 284 8.22 -4.04 25.15
CA ILE A 284 8.28 -4.92 23.98
C ILE A 284 8.88 -4.14 22.81
#